data_AF-A0A6J7IBE8-F1
#
_entry.id   AF-A0A6J7IBE8-F1
#
_cell.length_a   1.000
_cell.length_b   1.000
_cell.length_c   1.000
_cell.angle_alpha   90.00
_cell.angle_beta   90.00
_cell.angle_gamma   90.00
#
_symmetry.space_group_name_H-M   'P 1'
#
loop_
_entity.id
_entity.type
_entity.pdbx_description
1 polymer ?
#
loop_
_entity_poly.entity_id
_entity_poly.type
_entity_poly.pdbx_seq_one_letter_code
_entity_poly.pdbx_strand_id
1 'polypeptide(L)'
;MNHPGRTCPHCGAAVSSPFCTSCGRSVEAAPLFAPQDQQRTAPQAAVPPRAVAPRTAPQPVVPQTVVAQRPPGGTGTRTLLLRAGIAFAVLIATGIAGVFGYEWWRDRPAMQALDAADAAVASVSRPLGEAASLEDVSAAAAAAPASAEKVSDALADLSDDETTLAERVRPVLQTQQAFLESLAPFEGLNDESLAVWGTTLPSVQESLTELVVARRSLGAYDEGAADRVRDPGNALDHAVEVVGSSAAESLRAQLDELLVELAKVRTTREAAVLGERADPLADAAAAAEAGQQGTDLDVLTSLGDALGAIAALDGMDPETLQRWGPARTELTAATAELGVSSEDAAESMSTWVSQAQKKMDTWRAEYDRAESVRSSATSQLDTYAASVRRTLRQYDRARDATSDALETAELDDYSSSYDVEYAMEEGVLTRRDLLDDLESLSVPAALVTTHGGLEAVLGSGVEAMRTGEQAVEDWNLCYLDCAETYRDTSGWQAFSTRSGEISGEFDRALKAWNTALNQALSQANAVPLPAMPKV
;
A
#
# COMPACT_ATOMS: atom_id res chain seq x y z
N MET A 1 34.00 28.07 -30.31
CA MET A 1 33.21 28.92 -29.39
C MET A 1 34.06 29.17 -28.15
N ASN A 2 34.52 30.40 -27.93
CA ASN A 2 35.39 30.76 -26.81
C ASN A 2 34.54 31.00 -25.55
N HIS A 3 34.74 30.21 -24.50
CA HIS A 3 34.18 30.50 -23.18
C HIS A 3 34.94 31.66 -22.53
N PRO A 4 34.27 32.64 -21.89
CA PRO A 4 34.95 33.71 -21.16
C PRO A 4 35.74 33.12 -19.99
N GLY A 5 37.01 33.50 -19.90
CA GLY A 5 37.97 32.97 -18.93
C GLY A 5 37.53 33.22 -17.48
N ARG A 6 37.42 32.14 -16.70
CA ARG A 6 37.21 32.22 -15.25
C ARG A 6 38.50 32.71 -14.60
N THR A 7 38.38 33.62 -13.63
CA THR A 7 39.51 34.09 -12.80
C THR A 7 39.35 33.56 -11.37
N CYS A 8 40.47 33.26 -10.71
CA CYS A 8 40.47 32.74 -9.36
C CYS A 8 40.02 33.84 -8.37
N PRO A 9 39.01 33.61 -7.53
CA PRO A 9 38.51 34.62 -6.59
C PRO A 9 39.52 34.98 -5.49
N HIS A 10 40.54 34.15 -5.29
CA HIS A 10 41.57 34.37 -4.27
C HIS A 10 42.78 35.17 -4.75
N CYS A 11 43.13 35.13 -6.04
CA CYS A 11 44.33 35.79 -6.55
C CYS A 11 44.17 36.49 -7.92
N GLY A 12 43.00 36.40 -8.57
CA GLY A 12 42.71 37.07 -9.83
C GLY A 12 43.31 36.43 -11.08
N ALA A 13 44.14 35.37 -10.96
CA ALA A 13 44.73 34.68 -12.10
C ALA A 13 43.68 33.92 -12.93
N ALA A 14 43.85 33.86 -14.25
CA ALA A 14 42.99 33.07 -15.13
C ALA A 14 43.13 31.56 -14.82
N VAL A 15 42.01 30.85 -14.72
CA VAL A 15 41.96 29.43 -14.34
C VAL A 15 41.29 28.62 -15.45
N SER A 16 41.97 27.58 -15.92
CA SER A 16 41.47 26.59 -16.88
C SER A 16 41.10 25.25 -16.22
N SER A 17 41.32 25.11 -14.91
CA SER A 17 41.07 23.90 -14.13
C SER A 17 40.42 24.25 -12.78
N PRO A 18 39.83 23.28 -12.06
CA PRO A 18 39.23 23.50 -10.73
C PRO A 18 40.24 23.86 -9.63
N PHE A 19 41.55 23.89 -9.95
CA PHE A 19 42.62 24.22 -9.03
C PHE A 19 43.46 25.39 -9.58
N CYS A 20 43.62 26.46 -8.82
CA CYS A 20 44.46 27.56 -9.24
C CYS A 20 45.94 27.21 -9.03
N THR A 21 46.67 26.92 -10.10
CA THR A 21 48.12 26.62 -10.06
C THR A 21 48.96 27.77 -9.52
N SER A 22 48.46 29.01 -9.58
CA SER A 22 49.19 30.18 -9.07
C SER A 22 49.13 30.33 -7.55
N CYS A 23 48.12 29.77 -6.87
CA CYS A 23 47.97 29.91 -5.41
C CYS A 23 47.66 28.60 -4.67
N GLY A 24 47.57 27.48 -5.39
CA GLY A 24 47.36 26.15 -4.82
C GLY A 24 45.99 25.92 -4.20
N ARG A 25 44.99 26.76 -4.48
CA ARG A 25 43.64 26.66 -3.89
C ARG A 25 42.59 26.19 -4.89
N SER A 26 41.68 25.35 -4.40
CA SER A 26 40.45 24.95 -5.08
C SER A 26 39.55 26.16 -5.34
N VAL A 27 38.89 26.19 -6.49
CA VAL A 27 37.99 27.27 -6.94
C VAL A 27 36.51 26.97 -6.63
N GLU A 28 36.20 25.88 -5.89
CA GLU A 28 34.84 25.52 -5.54
C GLU A 28 34.26 26.33 -4.37
N ALA A 29 32.96 26.61 -4.47
CA ALA A 29 32.23 27.68 -3.80
C ALA A 29 32.17 27.61 -2.25
N ALA A 30 32.00 28.79 -1.66
CA ALA A 30 31.99 29.10 -0.23
C ALA A 30 31.10 28.20 0.67
N PRO A 31 31.43 28.04 1.96
CA PRO A 31 30.55 27.38 2.92
C PRO A 31 29.38 28.29 3.33
N LEU A 32 28.16 27.85 3.01
CA LEU A 32 26.88 28.38 3.48
C LEU A 32 26.56 27.87 4.89
N PHE A 33 27.24 28.32 5.94
CA PHE A 33 26.71 28.16 7.31
C PHE A 33 27.16 29.31 8.22
N ALA A 34 26.24 30.23 8.48
CA ALA A 34 26.24 31.06 9.69
C ALA A 34 25.26 30.45 10.70
N PRO A 35 25.53 30.48 12.02
CA PRO A 35 24.62 29.92 13.01
C PRO A 35 23.47 30.91 13.29
N GLN A 36 22.22 30.45 13.15
CA GLN A 36 21.04 31.18 13.62
C GLN A 36 20.68 30.77 15.06
N ASP A 37 20.40 31.79 15.87
CA ASP A 37 19.94 31.72 17.25
C ASP A 37 18.62 30.95 17.42
N GLN A 38 18.58 30.06 18.42
CA GLN A 38 17.36 29.38 18.88
C GLN A 38 16.44 30.34 19.65
N GLN A 39 15.32 30.73 19.06
CA GLN A 39 14.18 31.28 19.80
C GLN A 39 13.34 30.15 20.40
N ARG A 40 13.25 30.12 21.73
CA ARG A 40 12.34 29.30 22.52
C ARG A 40 10.89 29.73 22.31
N THR A 41 10.01 28.79 21.96
CA THR A 41 8.55 28.93 22.10
C THR A 41 8.05 28.14 23.32
N ALA A 42 7.17 28.78 24.10
CA ALA A 42 6.51 28.23 25.29
C ALA A 42 5.32 27.31 24.92
N PRO A 43 4.90 26.39 25.81
CA PRO A 43 3.80 25.46 25.54
C PRO A 43 2.42 26.11 25.68
N GLN A 44 1.52 25.73 24.76
CA GLN A 44 0.10 26.11 24.73
C GLN A 44 -0.71 25.36 25.80
N ALA A 45 -1.65 26.07 26.43
CA ALA A 45 -2.61 25.54 27.38
C ALA A 45 -3.78 24.83 26.67
N ALA A 46 -4.18 23.68 27.21
CA ALA A 46 -5.31 22.88 26.75
C ALA A 46 -6.67 23.51 27.12
N VAL A 47 -7.64 23.45 26.19
CA VAL A 47 -9.04 23.84 26.38
C VAL A 47 -9.89 22.57 26.48
N PRO A 48 -10.83 22.44 27.45
CA PRO A 48 -11.62 21.24 27.66
C PRO A 48 -12.82 21.12 26.67
N PRO A 49 -13.31 19.88 26.42
CA PRO A 49 -14.41 19.62 25.49
C PRO A 49 -15.78 20.01 26.06
N ARG A 50 -16.65 20.48 25.15
CA ARG A 50 -18.03 20.92 25.39
C ARG A 50 -18.98 19.71 25.34
N ALA A 51 -19.82 19.56 26.36
CA ALA A 51 -20.89 18.57 26.41
C ALA A 51 -22.04 18.93 25.47
N VAL A 52 -22.55 17.94 24.72
CA VAL A 52 -23.77 18.05 23.90
C VAL A 52 -24.82 17.07 24.44
N ALA A 53 -26.02 17.59 24.60
CA ALA A 53 -27.18 16.97 25.25
C ALA A 53 -27.84 15.84 24.42
N PRO A 54 -28.57 14.91 25.07
CA PRO A 54 -29.27 13.81 24.40
C PRO A 54 -30.52 14.27 23.64
N ARG A 55 -30.69 13.80 22.40
CA ARG A 55 -31.91 13.96 21.60
C ARG A 55 -32.92 12.87 21.95
N THR A 56 -34.12 13.32 22.28
CA THR A 56 -35.32 12.53 22.60
C THR A 56 -35.89 11.85 21.36
N ALA A 57 -36.22 10.56 21.45
CA ALA A 57 -36.91 9.79 20.42
C ALA A 57 -38.43 10.11 20.37
N PRO A 58 -39.06 10.19 19.19
CA PRO A 58 -40.52 10.25 19.07
C PRO A 58 -41.17 8.87 19.22
N GLN A 59 -42.36 8.87 19.85
CA GLN A 59 -43.19 7.69 20.15
C GLN A 59 -43.89 7.12 18.91
N PRO A 60 -44.23 5.81 18.90
CA PRO A 60 -44.95 5.17 17.81
C PRO A 60 -46.44 5.52 17.78
N VAL A 61 -46.96 5.80 16.59
CA VAL A 61 -48.38 6.00 16.29
C VAL A 61 -48.99 4.67 15.87
N VAL A 62 -50.06 4.24 16.55
CA VAL A 62 -50.87 3.06 16.24
C VAL A 62 -52.19 3.50 15.58
N PRO A 63 -52.57 2.95 14.41
CA PRO A 63 -53.95 2.98 13.96
C PRO A 63 -54.61 1.58 13.92
N GLN A 64 -55.53 1.39 14.87
CA GLN A 64 -56.89 0.82 14.81
C GLN A 64 -57.23 -0.31 13.80
N THR A 65 -57.56 -1.47 14.38
CA THR A 65 -58.28 -2.61 13.79
C THR A 65 -59.76 -2.30 13.57
N VAL A 66 -60.25 -2.51 12.34
CA VAL A 66 -61.68 -2.50 12.01
C VAL A 66 -62.22 -3.93 12.01
N VAL A 67 -63.14 -4.20 12.95
CA VAL A 67 -63.92 -5.44 13.05
C VAL A 67 -65.18 -5.26 12.20
N ALA A 68 -65.36 -6.10 11.16
CA ALA A 68 -66.61 -6.18 10.40
C ALA A 68 -67.44 -7.40 10.83
N GLN A 69 -68.65 -7.11 11.29
CA GLN A 69 -69.64 -8.03 11.83
C GLN A 69 -70.40 -8.80 10.73
N ARG A 70 -70.70 -10.05 11.07
CA ARG A 70 -71.59 -10.98 10.36
C ARG A 70 -73.06 -10.66 10.69
N PRO A 71 -74.00 -10.72 9.72
CA PRO A 71 -75.42 -10.89 10.04
C PRO A 71 -75.98 -12.26 9.60
N PRO A 72 -77.13 -12.67 10.15
CA PRO A 72 -77.55 -14.07 10.25
C PRO A 72 -78.70 -14.45 9.30
N GLY A 73 -78.81 -15.76 9.06
CA GLY A 73 -80.06 -16.54 9.13
C GLY A 73 -81.22 -16.22 8.17
N GLY A 74 -81.57 -17.18 7.32
CA GLY A 74 -82.86 -17.25 6.65
C GLY A 74 -83.18 -18.65 6.14
N THR A 75 -84.01 -19.38 6.89
CA THR A 75 -84.58 -20.70 6.56
C THR A 75 -85.72 -20.57 5.53
N GLY A 76 -85.86 -21.56 4.64
CA GLY A 76 -86.96 -21.60 3.68
C GLY A 76 -87.08 -22.94 2.95
N THR A 77 -87.68 -23.93 3.61
CA THR A 77 -88.19 -25.18 3.02
C THR A 77 -89.44 -24.93 2.17
N ARG A 78 -89.55 -25.57 0.99
CA ARG A 78 -90.79 -26.27 0.52
C ARG A 78 -90.59 -27.01 -0.83
N THR A 79 -90.74 -28.34 -0.75
CA THR A 79 -91.54 -29.28 -1.58
C THR A 79 -91.66 -29.07 -3.11
N LEU A 80 -91.38 -30.01 -4.03
CA LEU A 80 -91.75 -31.43 -4.30
C LEU A 80 -92.65 -31.53 -5.55
N LEU A 81 -92.32 -32.49 -6.44
CA LEU A 81 -93.02 -33.02 -7.63
C LEU A 81 -92.86 -32.19 -8.92
N LEU A 82 -92.33 -32.75 -10.01
CA LEU A 82 -92.96 -33.83 -10.77
C LEU A 82 -91.91 -34.70 -11.51
N ARG A 83 -91.96 -36.01 -11.26
CA ARG A 83 -91.28 -37.06 -12.04
C ARG A 83 -92.19 -37.51 -13.19
N ALA A 84 -91.65 -37.61 -14.40
CA ALA A 84 -91.91 -38.69 -15.37
C ALA A 84 -91.27 -38.34 -16.73
N GLY A 85 -90.08 -38.90 -17.02
CA GLY A 85 -89.46 -38.72 -18.35
C GLY A 85 -87.93 -38.88 -18.40
N ILE A 86 -87.27 -39.42 -17.37
CA ILE A 86 -85.79 -39.40 -17.24
C ILE A 86 -85.17 -40.81 -17.32
N ALA A 87 -85.95 -41.87 -17.54
CA ALA A 87 -85.41 -43.24 -17.45
C ALA A 87 -84.70 -43.75 -18.72
N PHE A 88 -84.80 -43.06 -19.88
CA PHE A 88 -84.21 -43.57 -21.14
C PHE A 88 -83.12 -42.68 -21.75
N ALA A 89 -83.03 -41.40 -21.37
CA ALA A 89 -81.95 -40.49 -21.77
C ALA A 89 -80.70 -40.61 -20.86
N VAL A 90 -80.88 -41.12 -19.64
CA VAL A 90 -79.81 -41.23 -18.64
C VAL A 90 -78.81 -42.32 -18.97
N LEU A 91 -79.08 -43.31 -19.81
CA LEU A 91 -78.11 -44.39 -20.09
C LEU A 91 -77.15 -44.11 -21.26
N ILE A 92 -77.48 -43.17 -22.15
CA ILE A 92 -76.57 -42.74 -23.24
C ILE A 92 -75.84 -41.45 -22.87
N ALA A 93 -76.45 -40.56 -22.07
CA ALA A 93 -75.78 -39.38 -21.53
C ALA A 93 -74.81 -39.70 -20.37
N THR A 94 -75.06 -40.73 -19.54
CA THR A 94 -74.12 -41.08 -18.44
C THR A 94 -72.88 -41.82 -18.91
N GLY A 95 -72.89 -42.48 -20.07
CA GLY A 95 -71.70 -43.17 -20.59
C GLY A 95 -70.62 -42.21 -21.12
N ILE A 96 -71.03 -41.10 -21.74
CA ILE A 96 -70.10 -40.10 -22.30
C ILE A 96 -69.91 -38.93 -21.32
N ALA A 97 -70.96 -38.41 -20.68
CA ALA A 97 -70.80 -37.37 -19.66
C ALA A 97 -70.23 -37.89 -18.33
N GLY A 98 -70.33 -39.21 -18.06
CA GLY A 98 -69.71 -39.83 -16.90
C GLY A 98 -68.20 -40.00 -17.04
N VAL A 99 -67.69 -40.28 -18.24
CA VAL A 99 -66.24 -40.38 -18.48
C VAL A 99 -65.60 -38.98 -18.51
N PHE A 100 -66.16 -38.04 -19.29
CA PHE A 100 -65.68 -36.66 -19.30
C PHE A 100 -65.90 -35.92 -17.97
N GLY A 101 -67.00 -36.20 -17.26
CA GLY A 101 -67.28 -35.60 -15.96
C GLY A 101 -66.44 -36.20 -14.82
N TYR A 102 -66.05 -37.47 -14.90
CA TYR A 102 -65.19 -38.12 -13.92
C TYR A 102 -63.73 -37.67 -14.05
N GLU A 103 -63.21 -37.58 -15.27
CA GLU A 103 -61.87 -37.00 -15.51
C GLU A 103 -61.82 -35.53 -15.05
N TRP A 104 -62.82 -34.73 -15.40
CA TRP A 104 -62.91 -33.34 -14.95
C TRP A 104 -62.99 -33.17 -13.43
N TRP A 105 -63.67 -34.08 -12.72
CA TRP A 105 -63.74 -34.03 -11.26
C TRP A 105 -62.45 -34.52 -10.60
N ARG A 106 -61.74 -35.46 -11.23
CA ARG A 106 -60.48 -36.04 -10.75
C ARG A 106 -59.32 -35.06 -10.89
N ASP A 107 -59.30 -34.26 -11.95
CA ASP A 107 -58.23 -33.28 -12.25
C ASP A 107 -58.44 -31.91 -11.55
N ARG A 108 -59.60 -31.73 -10.90
CA ARG A 108 -59.97 -30.48 -10.22
C ARG A 108 -58.98 -30.04 -9.14
N PRO A 109 -58.41 -30.92 -8.29
CA PRO A 109 -57.41 -30.53 -7.29
C PRO A 109 -56.14 -29.96 -7.95
N ALA A 110 -55.62 -30.63 -8.98
CA ALA A 110 -54.46 -30.15 -9.75
C ALA A 110 -54.69 -28.76 -10.35
N MET A 111 -55.86 -28.50 -10.92
CA MET A 111 -56.19 -27.18 -11.47
C MET A 111 -56.39 -26.12 -10.38
N GLN A 112 -56.95 -26.48 -9.22
CA GLN A 112 -57.08 -25.56 -8.07
C GLN A 112 -55.72 -25.18 -7.47
N ALA A 113 -54.82 -26.16 -7.33
CA ALA A 113 -53.46 -25.92 -6.86
C ALA A 113 -52.69 -25.03 -7.84
N LEU A 114 -52.85 -25.25 -9.15
CA LEU A 114 -52.28 -24.41 -10.19
C LEU A 114 -52.79 -22.96 -10.12
N ASP A 115 -54.11 -22.77 -9.99
CA ASP A 115 -54.72 -21.43 -9.85
C ASP A 115 -54.26 -20.72 -8.57
N ALA A 116 -54.11 -21.45 -7.46
CA ALA A 116 -53.64 -20.90 -6.19
C ALA A 116 -52.17 -20.46 -6.26
N ALA A 117 -51.32 -21.28 -6.88
CA ALA A 117 -49.92 -20.96 -7.07
C ALA A 117 -49.70 -19.83 -8.08
N ASP A 118 -50.45 -19.81 -9.20
CA ASP A 118 -50.43 -18.68 -10.13
C ASP A 118 -50.85 -17.38 -9.44
N ALA A 119 -51.87 -17.41 -8.59
CA ALA A 119 -52.28 -16.25 -7.80
C ALA A 119 -51.17 -15.78 -6.83
N ALA A 120 -50.41 -16.69 -6.23
CA ALA A 120 -49.27 -16.39 -5.37
C ALA A 120 -48.08 -15.80 -6.14
N VAL A 121 -47.78 -16.31 -7.34
CA VAL A 121 -46.77 -15.74 -8.24
C VAL A 121 -47.22 -14.37 -8.76
N ALA A 122 -48.50 -14.21 -9.09
CA ALA A 122 -49.08 -12.96 -9.58
C ALA A 122 -49.06 -11.84 -8.52
N SER A 123 -49.09 -12.17 -7.23
CA SER A 123 -48.99 -11.15 -6.16
C SER A 123 -47.58 -10.57 -6.01
N VAL A 124 -46.56 -11.20 -6.58
CA VAL A 124 -45.16 -10.71 -6.59
C VAL A 124 -44.80 -10.16 -7.97
N SER A 125 -45.06 -10.94 -9.03
CA SER A 125 -44.70 -10.56 -10.40
C SER A 125 -45.46 -9.33 -10.93
N ARG A 126 -46.71 -9.09 -10.51
CA ARG A 126 -47.43 -7.87 -10.94
C ARG A 126 -46.80 -6.60 -10.34
N PRO A 127 -46.60 -6.48 -9.00
CA PRO A 127 -45.85 -5.35 -8.45
C PRO A 127 -44.45 -5.19 -9.05
N LEU A 128 -43.76 -6.31 -9.31
CA LEU A 128 -42.42 -6.29 -9.92
C LEU A 128 -42.45 -5.68 -11.34
N GLY A 129 -43.45 -6.06 -12.17
CA GLY A 129 -43.65 -5.49 -13.51
C GLY A 129 -44.27 -4.10 -13.53
N GLU A 130 -44.69 -3.56 -12.38
CA GLU A 130 -45.21 -2.21 -12.20
C GLU A 130 -44.22 -1.31 -11.44
N ALA A 131 -43.07 -1.86 -11.04
CA ALA A 131 -42.07 -1.16 -10.25
C ALA A 131 -41.54 0.07 -11.00
N ALA A 132 -41.38 1.18 -10.29
CA ALA A 132 -40.78 2.40 -10.83
C ALA A 132 -39.47 2.78 -10.12
N SER A 133 -39.11 2.05 -9.06
CA SER A 133 -37.96 2.31 -8.21
C SER A 133 -37.42 1.03 -7.56
N LEU A 134 -36.20 1.10 -7.00
CA LEU A 134 -35.63 0.03 -6.19
C LEU A 134 -36.50 -0.31 -4.97
N GLU A 135 -37.15 0.69 -4.37
CA GLU A 135 -38.04 0.49 -3.23
C GLU A 135 -39.27 -0.34 -3.62
N ASP A 136 -39.80 -0.15 -4.83
CA ASP A 136 -40.91 -0.97 -5.35
C ASP A 136 -40.48 -2.42 -5.61
N VAL A 137 -39.29 -2.62 -6.18
CA VAL A 137 -38.70 -3.97 -6.41
C VAL A 137 -38.49 -4.68 -5.07
N SER A 138 -37.90 -3.99 -4.10
CA SER A 138 -37.68 -4.47 -2.74
C SER A 138 -39.00 -4.83 -2.03
N ALA A 139 -40.01 -3.96 -2.13
CA ALA A 139 -41.33 -4.20 -1.57
C ALA A 139 -42.04 -5.41 -2.22
N ALA A 140 -41.89 -5.59 -3.54
CA ALA A 140 -42.40 -6.76 -4.25
C ALA A 140 -41.70 -8.05 -3.78
N ALA A 141 -40.37 -8.02 -3.66
CA ALA A 141 -39.57 -9.14 -3.19
C ALA A 141 -39.88 -9.53 -1.73
N ALA A 142 -40.16 -8.57 -0.85
CA ALA A 142 -40.55 -8.82 0.53
C ALA A 142 -41.84 -9.66 0.66
N ALA A 143 -42.69 -9.68 -0.37
CA ALA A 143 -43.88 -10.54 -0.40
C ALA A 143 -43.59 -11.98 -0.86
N ALA A 144 -42.40 -12.24 -1.43
CA ALA A 144 -42.06 -13.52 -2.03
C ALA A 144 -42.03 -14.69 -1.04
N PRO A 145 -41.47 -14.57 0.19
CA PRO A 145 -41.49 -15.66 1.17
C PRO A 145 -42.91 -16.13 1.52
N ALA A 146 -43.84 -15.18 1.76
CA ALA A 146 -45.23 -15.50 2.07
C ALA A 146 -46.00 -16.07 0.87
N SER A 147 -45.61 -15.71 -0.36
CA SER A 147 -46.15 -16.34 -1.57
C SER A 147 -45.58 -17.75 -1.79
N ALA A 148 -44.30 -17.99 -1.51
CA ALA A 148 -43.67 -19.31 -1.61
C ALA A 148 -44.35 -20.31 -0.67
N GLU A 149 -44.70 -19.89 0.56
CA GLU A 149 -45.45 -20.71 1.52
C GLU A 149 -46.80 -21.16 0.95
N LYS A 150 -47.54 -20.28 0.27
CA LYS A 150 -48.82 -20.64 -0.38
C LYS A 150 -48.65 -21.64 -1.52
N VAL A 151 -47.56 -21.56 -2.28
CA VAL A 151 -47.24 -22.55 -3.31
C VAL A 151 -46.87 -23.89 -2.66
N SER A 152 -46.18 -23.86 -1.53
CA SER A 152 -45.87 -25.05 -0.73
C SER A 152 -47.13 -25.74 -0.20
N ASP A 153 -48.11 -24.97 0.29
CA ASP A 153 -49.43 -25.49 0.68
C ASP A 153 -50.15 -26.15 -0.50
N ALA A 154 -50.14 -25.51 -1.68
CA ALA A 154 -50.73 -26.06 -2.91
C ALA A 154 -50.01 -27.35 -3.37
N LEU A 155 -48.70 -27.44 -3.18
CA LEU A 155 -47.91 -28.66 -3.42
C LEU A 155 -48.29 -29.78 -2.45
N ALA A 156 -48.50 -29.46 -1.18
CA ALA A 156 -48.91 -30.42 -0.16
C ALA A 156 -50.29 -31.01 -0.48
N ASP A 157 -51.23 -30.19 -0.94
CA ASP A 157 -52.56 -30.62 -1.38
C ASP A 157 -52.52 -31.58 -2.58
N LEU A 158 -51.44 -31.58 -3.37
CA LEU A 158 -51.21 -32.51 -4.50
C LEU A 158 -50.36 -33.74 -4.15
N SER A 159 -49.91 -33.88 -2.90
CA SER A 159 -49.03 -34.99 -2.52
C SER A 159 -49.75 -36.35 -2.57
N ASP A 160 -51.04 -36.37 -2.25
CA ASP A 160 -51.90 -37.57 -2.24
C ASP A 160 -52.63 -37.82 -3.58
N ASP A 161 -52.44 -36.94 -4.58
CA ASP A 161 -53.08 -37.05 -5.90
C ASP A 161 -52.17 -37.79 -6.91
N GLU A 162 -52.60 -38.98 -7.33
CA GLU A 162 -51.90 -39.83 -8.31
C GLU A 162 -52.45 -39.66 -9.76
N THR A 163 -53.09 -38.54 -10.08
CA THR A 163 -53.44 -38.23 -11.47
C THR A 163 -52.22 -37.92 -12.33
N THR A 164 -52.28 -38.29 -13.61
CA THR A 164 -51.27 -37.90 -14.59
C THR A 164 -51.10 -36.39 -14.67
N LEU A 165 -52.19 -35.61 -14.50
CA LEU A 165 -52.12 -34.15 -14.44
C LEU A 165 -51.39 -33.67 -13.17
N ALA A 166 -51.70 -34.20 -11.98
CA ALA A 166 -50.98 -33.85 -10.75
C ALA A 166 -49.48 -34.13 -10.85
N GLU A 167 -49.08 -35.26 -11.44
CA GLU A 167 -47.66 -35.58 -11.70
C GLU A 167 -46.96 -34.55 -12.60
N ARG A 168 -47.69 -33.94 -13.54
CA ARG A 168 -47.17 -32.92 -14.47
C ARG A 168 -47.22 -31.50 -13.89
N VAL A 169 -48.18 -31.22 -13.01
CA VAL A 169 -48.33 -29.93 -12.31
C VAL A 169 -47.29 -29.79 -11.20
N ARG A 170 -46.93 -30.86 -10.49
CA ARG A 170 -45.99 -30.81 -9.36
C ARG A 170 -44.63 -30.16 -9.71
N PRO A 171 -43.95 -30.49 -10.83
CA PRO A 171 -42.72 -29.80 -11.23
C PRO A 171 -42.91 -28.31 -11.54
N VAL A 172 -44.08 -27.91 -12.06
CA VAL A 172 -44.41 -26.50 -12.30
C VAL A 172 -44.52 -25.75 -10.97
N LEU A 173 -45.23 -26.32 -9.99
CA LEU A 173 -45.35 -25.69 -8.68
C LEU A 173 -44.01 -25.62 -7.94
N GLN A 174 -43.17 -26.67 -8.05
CA GLN A 174 -41.81 -26.67 -7.48
C GLN A 174 -40.94 -25.55 -8.07
N THR A 175 -41.00 -25.33 -9.38
CA THR A 175 -40.25 -24.25 -10.04
C THR A 175 -40.83 -22.87 -9.73
N GLN A 176 -42.15 -22.73 -9.57
CA GLN A 176 -42.77 -21.49 -9.08
C GLN A 176 -42.35 -21.16 -7.63
N GLN A 177 -42.28 -22.18 -6.75
CA GLN A 177 -41.78 -22.01 -5.39
C GLN A 177 -40.31 -21.58 -5.40
N ALA A 178 -39.45 -22.28 -6.15
CA ALA A 178 -38.03 -21.96 -6.26
C ALA A 178 -37.81 -20.53 -6.79
N PHE A 179 -38.59 -20.11 -7.80
CA PHE A 179 -38.58 -18.74 -8.29
C PHE A 179 -38.90 -17.73 -7.17
N LEU A 180 -39.96 -17.94 -6.39
CA LEU A 180 -40.32 -17.03 -5.30
C LEU A 180 -39.27 -17.01 -4.19
N GLU A 181 -38.72 -18.16 -3.82
CA GLU A 181 -37.63 -18.25 -2.83
C GLU A 181 -36.37 -17.55 -3.32
N SER A 182 -36.07 -17.62 -4.62
CA SER A 182 -34.92 -16.94 -5.23
C SER A 182 -35.03 -15.41 -5.21
N LEU A 183 -36.24 -14.86 -5.08
CA LEU A 183 -36.47 -13.42 -4.98
C LEU A 183 -36.27 -12.87 -3.56
N ALA A 184 -36.29 -13.72 -2.53
CA ALA A 184 -36.22 -13.29 -1.13
C ALA A 184 -34.98 -12.41 -0.80
N PRO A 185 -33.77 -12.66 -1.36
CA PRO A 185 -32.61 -11.80 -1.11
C PRO A 185 -32.75 -10.36 -1.62
N PHE A 186 -33.71 -10.08 -2.50
CA PHE A 186 -34.00 -8.71 -2.94
C PHE A 186 -34.82 -7.92 -1.92
N GLU A 187 -35.26 -8.53 -0.82
CA GLU A 187 -35.82 -7.80 0.33
C GLU A 187 -34.76 -6.83 0.89
N GLY A 188 -35.11 -5.54 0.93
CA GLY A 188 -34.20 -4.49 1.38
C GLY A 188 -33.27 -3.94 0.30
N LEU A 189 -33.48 -4.31 -0.98
CA LEU A 189 -32.71 -3.79 -2.11
C LEU A 189 -32.72 -2.25 -2.12
N ASN A 190 -31.53 -1.66 -2.12
CA ASN A 190 -31.28 -0.23 -2.22
C ASN A 190 -29.90 0.00 -2.88
N ASP A 191 -29.51 1.26 -3.08
CA ASP A 191 -28.25 1.64 -3.72
C ASP A 191 -27.00 1.01 -3.05
N GLU A 192 -27.01 0.86 -1.72
CA GLU A 192 -25.90 0.27 -0.96
C GLU A 192 -25.86 -1.27 -1.04
N SER A 193 -26.94 -1.91 -1.49
CA SER A 193 -27.08 -3.36 -1.52
C SER A 193 -27.17 -3.94 -2.95
N LEU A 194 -26.78 -3.18 -3.97
CA LEU A 194 -26.77 -3.65 -5.37
C LEU A 194 -25.89 -4.88 -5.59
N ALA A 195 -24.87 -5.11 -4.78
CA ALA A 195 -24.09 -6.36 -4.82
C ALA A 195 -24.94 -7.62 -4.63
N VAL A 196 -26.02 -7.53 -3.83
CA VAL A 196 -26.97 -8.64 -3.64
C VAL A 196 -27.74 -8.93 -4.93
N TRP A 197 -28.05 -7.89 -5.71
CA TRP A 197 -28.70 -8.02 -7.01
C TRP A 197 -27.85 -8.85 -7.98
N GLY A 198 -26.61 -8.41 -8.24
CA GLY A 198 -25.73 -9.07 -9.22
C GLY A 198 -25.41 -10.53 -8.88
N THR A 199 -25.33 -10.85 -7.59
CA THR A 199 -25.05 -12.22 -7.12
C THR A 199 -26.27 -13.15 -7.14
N THR A 200 -27.48 -12.60 -6.96
CA THR A 200 -28.71 -13.41 -6.84
C THR A 200 -29.48 -13.53 -8.16
N LEU A 201 -29.41 -12.52 -9.04
CA LEU A 201 -30.14 -12.51 -10.31
C LEU A 201 -29.90 -13.75 -11.19
N PRO A 202 -28.69 -14.30 -11.33
CA PRO A 202 -28.47 -15.51 -12.11
C PRO A 202 -29.31 -16.71 -11.63
N SER A 203 -29.48 -16.87 -10.31
CA SER A 203 -30.32 -17.93 -9.74
C SER A 203 -31.82 -17.71 -9.99
N VAL A 204 -32.26 -16.44 -10.03
CA VAL A 204 -33.64 -16.08 -10.39
C VAL A 204 -33.90 -16.41 -11.86
N GLN A 205 -32.96 -16.07 -12.75
CA GLN A 205 -33.04 -16.36 -14.18
C GLN A 205 -33.01 -17.87 -14.48
N GLU A 206 -32.22 -18.63 -13.74
CA GLU A 206 -32.21 -20.10 -13.80
C GLU A 206 -33.58 -20.66 -13.42
N SER A 207 -34.15 -20.21 -12.29
CA SER A 207 -35.49 -20.63 -11.83
C SER A 207 -36.59 -20.32 -12.85
N LEU A 208 -36.52 -19.15 -13.51
CA LEU A 208 -37.42 -18.81 -14.61
C LEU A 208 -37.26 -19.72 -15.83
N THR A 209 -36.02 -20.06 -16.19
CA THR A 209 -35.74 -20.97 -17.31
C THR A 209 -36.33 -22.35 -17.03
N GLU A 210 -36.18 -22.86 -15.81
CA GLU A 210 -36.79 -24.12 -15.38
C GLU A 210 -38.32 -24.05 -15.42
N LEU A 211 -38.92 -22.94 -14.98
CA LEU A 211 -40.36 -22.71 -15.05
C LEU A 211 -40.88 -22.73 -16.49
N VAL A 212 -40.17 -22.09 -17.43
CA VAL A 212 -40.52 -22.12 -18.87
C VAL A 212 -40.47 -23.55 -19.43
N VAL A 213 -39.46 -24.33 -19.04
CA VAL A 213 -39.33 -25.75 -19.44
C VAL A 213 -40.48 -26.58 -18.85
N ALA A 214 -40.78 -26.41 -17.56
CA ALA A 214 -41.86 -27.12 -16.88
C ALA A 214 -43.23 -26.77 -17.50
N ARG A 215 -43.50 -25.49 -17.77
CA ARG A 215 -44.71 -25.01 -18.45
C ARG A 215 -44.84 -25.59 -19.86
N ARG A 216 -43.76 -25.65 -20.64
CA ARG A 216 -43.77 -26.28 -21.98
C ARG A 216 -44.09 -27.77 -21.89
N SER A 217 -43.54 -28.47 -20.90
CA SER A 217 -43.87 -29.88 -20.66
C SER A 217 -45.33 -30.08 -20.27
N LEU A 218 -45.91 -29.16 -19.50
CA LEU A 218 -47.34 -29.18 -19.16
C LEU A 218 -48.20 -28.91 -20.40
N GLY A 219 -47.81 -27.95 -21.25
CA GLY A 219 -48.57 -27.60 -22.46
C GLY A 219 -48.58 -28.68 -23.54
N ALA A 220 -47.51 -29.49 -23.62
CA ALA A 220 -47.48 -30.67 -24.48
C ALA A 220 -48.49 -31.75 -24.05
N TYR A 221 -48.95 -31.70 -22.79
CA TYR A 221 -49.96 -32.60 -22.24
C TYR A 221 -51.36 -31.96 -22.23
N ASP A 222 -51.47 -30.74 -21.70
CA ASP A 222 -52.70 -29.95 -21.61
C ASP A 222 -52.38 -28.46 -21.80
N GLU A 223 -52.71 -27.93 -22.97
CA GLU A 223 -52.52 -26.51 -23.33
C GLU A 223 -53.31 -25.57 -22.41
N GLY A 224 -54.52 -25.96 -22.00
CA GLY A 224 -55.37 -25.14 -21.12
C GLY A 224 -54.85 -25.07 -19.68
N ALA A 225 -54.14 -26.10 -19.21
CA ALA A 225 -53.40 -26.06 -17.95
C ALA A 225 -52.16 -25.16 -18.07
N ALA A 226 -51.40 -25.27 -19.16
CA ALA A 226 -50.22 -24.43 -19.37
C ALA A 226 -50.53 -22.93 -19.55
N ASP A 227 -51.69 -22.58 -20.11
CA ASP A 227 -52.16 -21.20 -20.24
C ASP A 227 -52.50 -20.54 -18.90
N ARG A 228 -52.74 -21.33 -17.85
CA ARG A 228 -52.96 -20.83 -16.49
C ARG A 228 -51.68 -20.47 -15.75
N VAL A 229 -50.53 -20.94 -16.24
CA VAL A 229 -49.23 -20.62 -15.65
C VAL A 229 -48.72 -19.33 -16.27
N ARG A 230 -48.75 -18.24 -15.51
CA ARG A 230 -48.16 -16.98 -15.95
C ARG A 230 -46.63 -17.11 -16.08
N ASP A 231 -46.09 -16.46 -17.11
CA ASP A 231 -44.66 -16.24 -17.25
C ASP A 231 -44.26 -14.97 -16.49
N PRO A 232 -43.46 -15.06 -15.41
CA PRO A 232 -42.96 -13.87 -14.70
C PRO A 232 -41.83 -13.15 -15.45
N GLY A 233 -41.33 -13.70 -16.56
CA GLY A 233 -40.16 -13.19 -17.28
C GLY A 233 -40.23 -11.68 -17.59
N ASN A 234 -41.33 -11.22 -18.19
CA ASN A 234 -41.50 -9.79 -18.50
C ASN A 234 -41.45 -8.89 -17.25
N ALA A 235 -41.92 -9.38 -16.10
CA ALA A 235 -41.86 -8.62 -14.86
C ALA A 235 -40.44 -8.56 -14.30
N LEU A 236 -39.67 -9.64 -14.42
CA LEU A 236 -38.26 -9.63 -14.06
C LEU A 236 -37.45 -8.73 -15.01
N ASP A 237 -37.68 -8.81 -16.31
CA ASP A 237 -37.00 -7.96 -17.31
C ASP A 237 -37.26 -6.48 -17.01
N HIS A 238 -38.50 -6.12 -16.66
CA HIS A 238 -38.83 -4.76 -16.22
C HIS A 238 -38.12 -4.36 -14.93
N ALA A 239 -38.05 -5.25 -13.92
CA ALA A 239 -37.31 -4.97 -12.70
C ALA A 239 -35.80 -4.84 -12.93
N VAL A 240 -35.23 -5.62 -13.84
CA VAL A 240 -33.85 -5.47 -14.30
C VAL A 240 -33.67 -4.06 -14.85
N GLU A 241 -34.50 -3.61 -15.79
CA GLU A 241 -34.42 -2.25 -16.36
C GLU A 241 -34.50 -1.16 -15.27
N VAL A 242 -35.42 -1.29 -14.31
CA VAL A 242 -35.58 -0.36 -13.17
C VAL A 242 -34.33 -0.32 -12.29
N VAL A 243 -33.78 -1.49 -11.94
CA VAL A 243 -32.57 -1.59 -11.11
C VAL A 243 -31.37 -0.98 -11.84
N GLY A 244 -31.19 -1.28 -13.12
CA GLY A 244 -30.11 -0.75 -13.95
C GLY A 244 -30.19 0.77 -14.07
N SER A 245 -31.37 1.30 -14.39
CA SER A 245 -31.61 2.73 -14.50
C SER A 245 -31.35 3.47 -13.17
N SER A 246 -31.88 2.95 -12.06
CA SER A 246 -31.70 3.54 -10.73
C SER A 246 -30.23 3.51 -10.30
N ALA A 247 -29.54 2.38 -10.53
CA ALA A 247 -28.12 2.25 -10.24
C ALA A 247 -27.29 3.22 -11.08
N ALA A 248 -27.55 3.32 -12.39
CA ALA A 248 -26.84 4.23 -13.27
C ALA A 248 -27.00 5.69 -12.85
N GLU A 249 -28.21 6.13 -12.47
CA GLU A 249 -28.44 7.49 -11.97
C GLU A 249 -27.69 7.76 -10.67
N SER A 250 -27.79 6.87 -9.69
CA SER A 250 -27.12 7.00 -8.38
C SER A 250 -25.60 7.00 -8.52
N LEU A 251 -25.04 6.05 -9.26
CA LEU A 251 -23.59 5.92 -9.50
C LEU A 251 -23.04 7.11 -10.27
N ARG A 252 -23.79 7.65 -11.24
CA ARG A 252 -23.38 8.86 -11.98
C ARG A 252 -23.28 10.08 -11.06
N ALA A 253 -24.25 10.26 -10.15
CA ALA A 253 -24.20 11.34 -9.17
C ALA A 253 -22.99 11.21 -8.22
N GLN A 254 -22.67 9.99 -7.80
CA GLN A 254 -21.49 9.71 -6.96
C GLN A 254 -20.17 9.91 -7.72
N LEU A 255 -20.11 9.52 -9.00
CA LEU A 255 -18.96 9.78 -9.87
C LEU A 255 -18.71 11.29 -10.00
N ASP A 256 -19.75 12.10 -10.21
CA ASP A 256 -19.63 13.56 -10.29
C ASP A 256 -19.03 14.15 -8.99
N GLU A 257 -19.46 13.66 -7.82
CA GLU A 257 -18.89 14.06 -6.53
C GLU A 257 -17.40 13.68 -6.43
N LEU A 258 -17.05 12.44 -6.78
CA LEU A 258 -15.68 11.94 -6.76
C LEU A 258 -14.77 12.73 -7.72
N LEU A 259 -15.24 13.10 -8.91
CA LEU A 259 -14.49 13.91 -9.86
C LEU A 259 -14.21 15.32 -9.30
N VAL A 260 -15.17 15.93 -8.62
CA VAL A 260 -15.00 17.22 -7.94
C VAL A 260 -13.97 17.13 -6.81
N GLU A 261 -13.94 16.03 -6.07
CA GLU A 261 -12.93 15.81 -5.03
C GLU A 261 -11.55 15.46 -5.60
N LEU A 262 -11.49 14.67 -6.67
CA LEU A 262 -10.27 14.30 -7.37
C LEU A 262 -9.50 15.54 -7.85
N ALA A 263 -10.22 16.56 -8.37
CA ALA A 263 -9.62 17.84 -8.76
C ALA A 263 -8.92 18.58 -7.59
N LYS A 264 -9.30 18.27 -6.35
CA LYS A 264 -8.80 18.91 -5.13
C LYS A 264 -7.69 18.12 -4.45
N VAL A 265 -7.35 16.92 -4.90
CA VAL A 265 -6.28 16.09 -4.31
C VAL A 265 -4.95 16.85 -4.31
N ARG A 266 -4.30 16.90 -3.15
CA ARG A 266 -2.97 17.50 -2.95
C ARG A 266 -2.00 16.56 -2.24
N THR A 267 -2.45 15.38 -1.81
CA THR A 267 -1.63 14.38 -1.14
C THR A 267 -1.94 12.96 -1.59
N THR A 268 -0.96 12.07 -1.49
CA THR A 268 -1.14 10.62 -1.74
C THR A 268 -2.23 10.01 -0.86
N ARG A 269 -2.34 10.45 0.40
CA ARG A 269 -3.39 10.01 1.33
C ARG A 269 -4.80 10.40 0.87
N GLU A 270 -4.97 11.62 0.35
CA GLU A 270 -6.28 12.05 -0.18
C GLU A 270 -6.66 11.25 -1.42
N ALA A 271 -5.69 10.93 -2.30
CA ALA A 271 -5.91 10.05 -3.44
C ALA A 271 -6.36 8.65 -3.01
N ALA A 272 -5.69 8.06 -2.02
CA ALA A 272 -6.03 6.73 -1.50
C ALA A 272 -7.45 6.69 -0.89
N VAL A 273 -7.84 7.72 -0.13
CA VAL A 273 -9.20 7.81 0.44
C VAL A 273 -10.27 7.88 -0.66
N LEU A 274 -9.99 8.54 -1.79
CA LEU A 274 -10.90 8.53 -2.93
C LEU A 274 -10.97 7.16 -3.59
N GLY A 275 -9.83 6.47 -3.72
CA GLY A 275 -9.79 5.11 -4.23
C GLY A 275 -10.61 4.14 -3.38
N GLU A 276 -10.41 4.14 -2.06
CA GLU A 276 -11.17 3.33 -1.10
C GLU A 276 -12.69 3.59 -1.17
N ARG A 277 -13.11 4.83 -1.49
CA ARG A 277 -14.53 5.18 -1.67
C ARG A 277 -15.09 4.71 -3.02
N ALA A 278 -14.29 4.74 -4.07
CA ALA A 278 -14.72 4.38 -5.42
C ALA A 278 -14.82 2.87 -5.64
N ASP A 279 -14.00 2.08 -4.94
CA ASP A 279 -13.96 0.62 -5.04
C ASP A 279 -15.33 -0.07 -4.86
N PRO A 280 -16.09 0.15 -3.75
CA PRO A 280 -17.41 -0.45 -3.61
C PRO A 280 -18.44 0.05 -4.63
N LEU A 281 -18.22 1.22 -5.24
CA LEU A 281 -19.10 1.76 -6.28
C LEU A 281 -18.83 1.10 -7.64
N ALA A 282 -17.57 0.77 -7.93
CA ALA A 282 -17.21 -0.01 -9.11
C ALA A 282 -17.83 -1.42 -9.03
N ASP A 283 -17.76 -2.05 -7.85
CA ASP A 283 -18.44 -3.34 -7.58
C ASP A 283 -19.96 -3.24 -7.75
N ALA A 284 -20.57 -2.14 -7.29
CA ALA A 284 -22.00 -1.91 -7.45
C ALA A 284 -22.39 -1.73 -8.93
N ALA A 285 -21.58 -1.05 -9.74
CA ALA A 285 -21.77 -0.93 -11.18
C ALA A 285 -21.76 -2.32 -11.86
N ALA A 286 -20.72 -3.11 -11.60
CA ALA A 286 -20.60 -4.47 -12.12
C ALA A 286 -21.75 -5.39 -11.70
N ALA A 287 -22.27 -5.22 -10.48
CA ALA A 287 -23.44 -5.97 -10.02
C ALA A 287 -24.73 -5.55 -10.73
N ALA A 288 -24.90 -4.25 -11.02
CA ALA A 288 -26.07 -3.71 -11.71
C ALA A 288 -26.11 -4.07 -13.21
N GLU A 289 -24.96 -4.35 -13.83
CA GLU A 289 -24.87 -4.86 -15.21
C GLU A 289 -25.58 -6.21 -15.40
N ALA A 290 -25.73 -6.98 -14.32
CA ALA A 290 -26.31 -8.31 -14.39
C ALA A 290 -27.73 -8.26 -15.00
N GLY A 291 -27.89 -8.97 -16.11
CA GLY A 291 -29.16 -9.07 -16.85
C GLY A 291 -29.48 -7.88 -17.76
N GLN A 292 -28.70 -6.80 -17.72
CA GLN A 292 -28.93 -5.61 -18.56
C GLN A 292 -28.62 -5.90 -20.03
N GLN A 293 -29.25 -5.12 -20.91
CA GLN A 293 -29.04 -5.19 -22.35
C GLN A 293 -29.07 -3.78 -22.96
N GLY A 294 -28.41 -3.63 -24.10
CA GLY A 294 -28.46 -2.38 -24.88
C GLY A 294 -27.76 -1.22 -24.18
N THR A 295 -28.37 -0.04 -24.24
CA THR A 295 -27.75 1.22 -23.81
C THR A 295 -27.47 1.29 -22.31
N ASP A 296 -28.30 0.66 -21.49
CA ASP A 296 -28.13 0.73 -20.03
C ASP A 296 -26.94 -0.10 -19.56
N LEU A 297 -26.66 -1.21 -20.26
CA LEU A 297 -25.43 -1.99 -20.06
C LEU A 297 -24.19 -1.15 -20.41
N ASP A 298 -24.17 -0.49 -21.56
CA ASP A 298 -23.04 0.36 -21.99
C ASP A 298 -22.77 1.49 -20.97
N VAL A 299 -23.83 2.10 -20.42
CA VAL A 299 -23.73 3.13 -19.38
C VAL A 299 -23.15 2.58 -18.09
N LEU A 300 -23.62 1.42 -17.62
CA LEU A 300 -23.13 0.81 -16.38
C LEU A 300 -21.67 0.35 -16.51
N THR A 301 -21.27 -0.20 -17.65
CA THR A 301 -19.87 -0.55 -17.94
C THR A 301 -18.98 0.68 -17.94
N SER A 302 -19.41 1.76 -18.60
CA SER A 302 -18.66 3.02 -18.58
C SER A 302 -18.57 3.62 -17.16
N LEU A 303 -19.61 3.48 -16.33
CA LEU A 303 -19.56 3.89 -14.92
C LEU A 303 -18.58 3.02 -14.12
N GLY A 304 -18.62 1.70 -14.32
CA GLY A 304 -17.71 0.75 -13.69
C GLY A 304 -16.25 1.05 -14.01
N ASP A 305 -15.92 1.27 -15.28
CA ASP A 305 -14.56 1.62 -15.73
C ASP A 305 -14.10 2.97 -15.13
N ALA A 306 -14.96 3.99 -15.12
CA ALA A 306 -14.64 5.29 -14.54
C ALA A 306 -14.38 5.19 -13.03
N LEU A 307 -15.21 4.45 -12.30
CA LEU A 307 -15.07 4.23 -10.85
C LEU A 307 -13.87 3.34 -10.54
N GLY A 308 -13.62 2.31 -11.33
CA GLY A 308 -12.44 1.44 -11.23
C GLY A 308 -11.13 2.21 -11.44
N ALA A 309 -11.11 3.15 -12.39
CA ALA A 309 -9.97 4.03 -12.58
C ALA A 309 -9.70 4.95 -11.37
N ILE A 310 -10.74 5.41 -10.67
CA ILE A 310 -10.61 6.15 -9.41
C ILE A 310 -10.20 5.20 -8.27
N ALA A 311 -10.77 3.99 -8.22
CA ALA A 311 -10.45 2.96 -7.23
C ALA A 311 -8.96 2.56 -7.27
N ALA A 312 -8.35 2.55 -8.47
CA ALA A 312 -6.92 2.29 -8.65
C ALA A 312 -5.99 3.33 -7.98
N LEU A 313 -6.53 4.43 -7.45
CA LEU A 313 -5.81 5.36 -6.58
C LEU A 313 -5.58 4.80 -5.17
N ASP A 314 -6.33 3.77 -4.77
CA ASP A 314 -6.05 3.02 -3.56
C ASP A 314 -4.67 2.37 -3.66
N GLY A 315 -3.85 2.61 -2.63
CA GLY A 315 -2.43 2.24 -2.64
C GLY A 315 -1.52 3.13 -3.50
N MET A 316 -1.95 4.31 -3.94
CA MET A 316 -1.04 5.31 -4.51
C MET A 316 -0.15 5.91 -3.41
N ASP A 317 1.15 5.74 -3.59
CA ASP A 317 2.19 6.21 -2.69
C ASP A 317 3.30 6.94 -3.47
N PRO A 318 4.33 7.51 -2.81
CA PRO A 318 5.41 8.22 -3.50
C PRO A 318 6.24 7.37 -4.48
N GLU A 319 6.14 6.04 -4.42
CA GLU A 319 6.85 5.08 -5.28
C GLU A 319 5.99 4.59 -6.45
N THR A 320 4.68 4.84 -6.40
CA THR A 320 3.68 4.32 -7.34
C THR A 320 2.88 5.40 -8.06
N LEU A 321 3.28 6.68 -7.95
CA LEU A 321 2.68 7.83 -8.64
C LEU A 321 2.45 7.61 -10.16
N GLN A 322 3.28 6.80 -10.81
CA GLN A 322 3.16 6.41 -12.22
C GLN A 322 1.86 5.67 -12.56
N ARG A 323 1.16 5.08 -11.58
CA ARG A 323 -0.15 4.42 -11.76
C ARG A 323 -1.23 5.38 -12.25
N TRP A 324 -1.06 6.69 -12.01
CA TRP A 324 -2.00 7.70 -12.49
C TRP A 324 -2.12 7.75 -14.02
N GLY A 325 -1.06 7.47 -14.78
CA GLY A 325 -1.09 7.56 -16.25
C GLY A 325 -2.14 6.63 -16.89
N PRO A 326 -2.09 5.31 -16.61
CA PRO A 326 -3.12 4.36 -17.02
C PRO A 326 -4.52 4.72 -16.50
N ALA A 327 -4.66 4.96 -15.19
CA ALA A 327 -5.95 5.30 -14.56
C ALA A 327 -6.60 6.53 -15.20
N ARG A 328 -5.80 7.57 -15.49
CA ARG A 328 -6.27 8.76 -16.20
C ARG A 328 -6.87 8.41 -17.56
N THR A 329 -6.20 7.55 -18.32
CA THR A 329 -6.62 7.22 -19.70
C THR A 329 -7.98 6.55 -19.69
N GLU A 330 -8.13 5.57 -18.80
CA GLU A 330 -9.38 4.83 -18.57
C GLU A 330 -10.49 5.77 -18.09
N LEU A 331 -10.23 6.58 -17.06
CA LEU A 331 -11.17 7.59 -16.55
C LEU A 331 -11.66 8.52 -17.67
N THR A 332 -10.76 9.07 -18.48
CA THR A 332 -11.13 10.00 -19.56
C THR A 332 -11.93 9.34 -20.68
N ALA A 333 -11.63 8.08 -21.01
CA ALA A 333 -12.38 7.33 -22.02
C ALA A 333 -13.80 7.04 -21.53
N ALA A 334 -13.90 6.46 -20.34
CA ALA A 334 -15.17 6.06 -19.73
C ALA A 334 -16.10 7.26 -19.48
N THR A 335 -15.57 8.37 -18.97
CA THR A 335 -16.37 9.59 -18.74
C THR A 335 -16.82 10.28 -20.03
N ALA A 336 -16.02 10.20 -21.11
CA ALA A 336 -16.43 10.70 -22.43
C ALA A 336 -17.62 9.93 -23.01
N GLU A 337 -17.66 8.61 -22.84
CA GLU A 337 -18.79 7.76 -23.24
C GLU A 337 -20.06 8.09 -22.45
N LEU A 338 -19.92 8.45 -21.18
CA LEU A 338 -21.02 8.92 -20.32
C LEU A 338 -21.47 10.36 -20.63
N GLY A 339 -20.69 11.14 -21.38
CA GLY A 339 -20.90 12.58 -21.54
C GLY A 339 -20.69 13.37 -20.24
N VAL A 340 -19.87 12.85 -19.32
CA VAL A 340 -19.43 13.51 -18.08
C VAL A 340 -18.04 14.10 -18.33
N SER A 341 -17.80 15.35 -17.91
CA SER A 341 -16.47 15.94 -18.05
C SER A 341 -15.57 15.56 -16.87
N SER A 342 -14.47 14.87 -17.15
CA SER A 342 -13.40 14.58 -16.18
C SER A 342 -12.13 15.39 -16.43
N GLU A 343 -12.09 16.25 -17.45
CA GLU A 343 -10.88 16.93 -17.92
C GLU A 343 -10.19 17.73 -16.80
N ASP A 344 -10.93 18.55 -16.08
CA ASP A 344 -10.41 19.39 -15.00
C ASP A 344 -9.81 18.56 -13.84
N ALA A 345 -10.48 17.46 -13.48
CA ALA A 345 -10.03 16.53 -12.45
C ALA A 345 -8.77 15.79 -12.89
N ALA A 346 -8.77 15.28 -14.13
CA ALA A 346 -7.66 14.57 -14.72
C ALA A 346 -6.41 15.46 -14.90
N GLU A 347 -6.59 16.71 -15.32
CA GLU A 347 -5.51 17.68 -15.47
C GLU A 347 -4.95 18.12 -14.10
N SER A 348 -5.82 18.40 -13.14
CA SER A 348 -5.43 18.78 -11.78
C SER A 348 -4.60 17.68 -11.11
N MET A 349 -5.07 16.43 -11.19
CA MET A 349 -4.36 15.27 -10.65
C MET A 349 -3.04 15.02 -11.39
N SER A 350 -3.01 15.15 -12.72
CA SER A 350 -1.76 15.04 -13.52
C SER A 350 -0.72 16.09 -13.11
N THR A 351 -1.17 17.32 -12.87
CA THR A 351 -0.32 18.43 -12.43
C THR A 351 0.26 18.14 -11.05
N TRP A 352 -0.57 17.67 -10.12
CA TRP A 352 -0.12 17.27 -8.78
C TRP A 352 0.87 16.10 -8.85
N VAL A 353 0.56 15.02 -9.57
CA VAL A 353 1.45 13.85 -9.76
C VAL A 353 2.81 14.29 -10.32
N SER A 354 2.83 15.15 -11.34
CA SER A 354 4.07 15.67 -11.92
C SER A 354 4.91 16.45 -10.91
N GLN A 355 4.27 17.30 -10.09
CA GLN A 355 4.96 18.05 -9.04
C GLN A 355 5.47 17.14 -7.92
N ALA A 356 4.68 16.14 -7.51
CA ALA A 356 5.07 15.14 -6.51
C ALA A 356 6.28 14.33 -7.00
N GLN A 357 6.23 13.84 -8.25
CA GLN A 357 7.34 13.10 -8.86
C GLN A 357 8.61 13.95 -8.89
N LYS A 358 8.53 15.21 -9.31
CA LYS A 358 9.68 16.12 -9.34
C LYS A 358 10.28 16.34 -7.95
N LYS A 359 9.44 16.47 -6.91
CA LYS A 359 9.92 16.59 -5.52
C LYS A 359 10.62 15.31 -5.06
N MET A 360 10.06 14.14 -5.38
CA MET A 360 10.63 12.85 -5.06
C MET A 360 11.98 12.62 -5.75
N ASP A 361 12.09 12.94 -7.03
CA ASP A 361 13.33 12.78 -7.79
C ASP A 361 14.42 13.74 -7.29
N THR A 362 14.05 14.96 -6.91
CA THR A 362 14.98 15.92 -6.28
C THR A 362 15.48 15.38 -4.94
N TRP A 363 14.57 14.88 -4.09
CA TRP A 363 14.93 14.30 -2.81
C TRP A 363 15.84 13.08 -2.96
N ARG A 364 15.56 12.16 -3.90
CA ARG A 364 16.42 10.99 -4.18
C ARG A 364 17.83 11.43 -4.54
N ALA A 365 17.97 12.39 -5.46
CA ALA A 365 19.28 12.91 -5.86
C ALA A 365 20.04 13.57 -4.70
N GLU A 366 19.35 14.31 -3.84
CA GLU A 366 19.95 14.92 -2.64
C GLU A 366 20.36 13.88 -1.60
N TYR A 367 19.52 12.85 -1.41
CA TYR A 367 19.78 11.75 -0.50
C TYR A 367 21.01 10.95 -0.95
N ASP A 368 21.05 10.51 -2.20
CA ASP A 368 22.15 9.75 -2.78
C ASP A 368 23.48 10.53 -2.70
N ARG A 369 23.41 11.85 -2.93
CA ARG A 369 24.57 12.74 -2.78
C ARG A 369 25.05 12.80 -1.34
N ALA A 370 24.14 13.00 -0.37
CA ALA A 370 24.49 13.06 1.04
C ALA A 370 25.09 11.72 1.53
N GLU A 371 24.52 10.61 1.09
CA GLU A 371 25.03 9.27 1.39
C GLU A 371 26.41 9.02 0.76
N SER A 372 26.61 9.44 -0.49
CA SER A 372 27.91 9.34 -1.17
C SER A 372 29.00 10.15 -0.45
N VAL A 373 28.69 11.37 0.00
CA VAL A 373 29.60 12.21 0.78
C VAL A 373 29.96 11.54 2.10
N ARG A 374 28.96 11.04 2.84
CA ARG A 374 29.16 10.30 4.10
C ARG A 374 30.08 9.10 3.90
N SER A 375 29.77 8.25 2.91
CA SER A 375 30.54 7.04 2.61
C SER A 375 31.98 7.35 2.19
N SER A 376 32.16 8.35 1.33
CA SER A 376 33.49 8.79 0.88
C SER A 376 34.33 9.33 2.04
N ALA A 377 33.76 10.16 2.91
CA ALA A 377 34.46 10.72 4.07
C ALA A 377 34.92 9.61 5.03
N THR A 378 34.05 8.65 5.34
CA THR A 378 34.40 7.50 6.20
C THR A 378 35.51 6.64 5.57
N SER A 379 35.40 6.32 4.28
CA SER A 379 36.40 5.52 3.56
C SER A 379 37.79 6.18 3.52
N GLN A 380 37.84 7.50 3.31
CA GLN A 380 39.10 8.26 3.35
C GLN A 380 39.74 8.24 4.74
N LEU A 381 38.95 8.43 5.80
CA LEU A 381 39.43 8.36 7.18
C LEU A 381 39.95 6.96 7.54
N ASP A 382 39.26 5.90 7.13
CA ASP A 382 39.68 4.52 7.37
C ASP A 382 40.96 4.17 6.62
N THR A 383 41.08 4.60 5.36
CA THR A 383 42.29 4.38 4.54
C THR A 383 43.49 5.07 5.16
N TYR A 384 43.35 6.35 5.54
CA TYR A 384 44.38 7.10 6.24
C TYR A 384 44.76 6.42 7.57
N ALA A 385 43.78 6.04 8.39
CA ALA A 385 44.02 5.40 9.67
C ALA A 385 44.74 4.05 9.53
N ALA A 386 44.43 3.28 8.49
CA ALA A 386 45.11 2.02 8.21
C ALA A 386 46.60 2.24 7.88
N SER A 387 46.92 3.28 7.11
CA SER A 387 48.32 3.65 6.79
C SER A 387 49.08 4.08 8.04
N VAL A 388 48.55 5.02 8.83
CA VAL A 388 49.19 5.44 10.09
C VAL A 388 49.41 4.24 11.02
N ARG A 389 48.39 3.41 11.25
CA ARG A 389 48.52 2.21 12.11
C ARG A 389 49.55 1.21 11.58
N ARG A 390 49.76 1.14 10.26
CA ARG A 390 50.81 0.29 9.67
C ARG A 390 52.19 0.83 10.00
N THR A 391 52.43 2.12 9.77
CA THR A 391 53.70 2.79 10.07
C THR A 391 54.02 2.72 11.55
N LEU A 392 53.04 2.99 12.44
CA LEU A 392 53.25 2.90 13.88
C LEU A 392 53.60 1.48 14.35
N ARG A 393 52.98 0.43 13.79
CA ARG A 393 53.37 -0.96 14.09
C ARG A 393 54.77 -1.30 13.59
N GLN A 394 55.21 -0.74 12.46
CA GLN A 394 56.58 -0.91 11.98
C GLN A 394 57.56 -0.16 12.88
N TYR A 395 57.19 1.01 13.38
CA TYR A 395 57.97 1.77 14.33
C TYR A 395 58.15 1.02 15.66
N ASP A 396 57.08 0.46 16.22
CA ASP A 396 57.16 -0.36 17.43
C ASP A 396 58.13 -1.55 17.23
N ARG A 397 58.03 -2.26 16.09
CA ARG A 397 58.96 -3.34 15.76
C ARG A 397 60.40 -2.87 15.61
N ALA A 398 60.63 -1.72 14.98
CA ALA A 398 61.96 -1.14 14.85
C ALA A 398 62.52 -0.77 16.23
N ARG A 399 61.68 -0.26 17.15
CA ARG A 399 62.08 0.02 18.52
C ARG A 399 62.49 -1.25 19.27
N ASP A 400 61.68 -2.29 19.18
CA ASP A 400 61.95 -3.58 19.82
C ASP A 400 63.22 -4.22 19.24
N ALA A 401 63.38 -4.23 17.91
CA ALA A 401 64.58 -4.78 17.24
C ALA A 401 65.86 -4.04 17.63
N THR A 402 65.83 -2.70 17.71
CA THR A 402 66.96 -1.93 18.25
C THR A 402 67.25 -2.32 19.70
N SER A 403 66.22 -2.45 20.54
CA SER A 403 66.40 -2.82 21.95
C SER A 403 67.06 -4.19 22.10
N ASP A 404 66.58 -5.19 21.33
CA ASP A 404 67.12 -6.54 21.33
C ASP A 404 68.57 -6.58 20.83
N ALA A 405 68.89 -5.79 19.80
CA ALA A 405 70.25 -5.68 19.27
C ALA A 405 71.20 -5.04 20.29
N LEU A 406 70.75 -4.00 21.00
CA LEU A 406 71.53 -3.39 22.08
C LEU A 406 71.74 -4.38 23.24
N GLU A 407 70.71 -5.10 23.67
CA GLU A 407 70.85 -6.12 24.73
C GLU A 407 71.81 -7.25 24.31
N THR A 408 71.77 -7.67 23.05
CA THR A 408 72.65 -8.73 22.53
C THR A 408 74.09 -8.25 22.45
N ALA A 409 74.34 -7.05 21.93
CA ALA A 409 75.68 -6.46 21.84
C ALA A 409 76.31 -6.28 23.23
N GLU A 410 75.49 -6.11 24.27
CA GLU A 410 75.95 -5.99 25.66
C GLU A 410 76.45 -7.30 26.29
N LEU A 411 76.13 -8.47 25.73
CA LEU A 411 76.54 -9.77 26.25
C LEU A 411 77.94 -10.22 25.80
N ASP A 412 78.52 -9.61 24.76
CA ASP A 412 79.84 -9.96 24.20
C ASP A 412 80.95 -9.03 24.72
N ASP A 413 81.74 -9.52 25.68
CA ASP A 413 82.61 -8.76 26.61
C ASP A 413 83.85 -8.04 26.01
N TYR A 414 84.04 -7.99 24.67
CA TYR A 414 85.24 -7.33 24.08
C TYR A 414 85.09 -6.69 22.68
N SER A 415 83.96 -6.86 21.97
CA SER A 415 83.67 -6.20 20.67
C SER A 415 82.39 -5.33 20.69
N SER A 416 81.78 -5.19 21.86
CA SER A 416 80.39 -4.72 22.05
C SER A 416 80.08 -3.30 21.59
N SER A 417 81.03 -2.35 21.62
CA SER A 417 80.72 -0.95 21.32
C SER A 417 80.50 -0.66 19.82
N TYR A 418 81.23 -1.34 18.93
CA TYR A 418 81.01 -1.22 17.48
C TYR A 418 79.68 -1.86 17.06
N ASP A 419 79.30 -2.97 17.70
CA ASP A 419 78.00 -3.61 17.46
C ASP A 419 76.84 -2.74 17.99
N VAL A 420 77.04 -2.06 19.13
CA VAL A 420 76.10 -1.04 19.66
C VAL A 420 75.99 0.16 18.71
N GLU A 421 77.11 0.66 18.20
CA GLU A 421 77.14 1.77 17.23
C GLU A 421 76.35 1.40 15.96
N TYR A 422 76.61 0.21 15.39
CA TYR A 422 75.91 -0.28 14.21
C TYR A 422 74.40 -0.47 14.45
N ALA A 423 74.02 -1.04 15.60
CA ALA A 423 72.61 -1.20 15.98
C ALA A 423 71.90 0.15 16.15
N MET A 424 72.61 1.17 16.66
CA MET A 424 72.09 2.53 16.76
C MET A 424 71.93 3.17 15.38
N GLU A 425 72.94 3.08 14.50
CA GLU A 425 72.89 3.60 13.13
C GLU A 425 71.72 3.00 12.34
N GLU A 426 71.58 1.67 12.34
CA GLU A 426 70.46 0.98 11.66
C GLU A 426 69.11 1.39 12.26
N GLY A 427 69.05 1.55 13.58
CA GLY A 427 67.88 2.05 14.29
C GLY A 427 67.51 3.48 13.92
N VAL A 428 68.49 4.38 13.76
CA VAL A 428 68.30 5.77 13.29
C VAL A 428 67.73 5.77 11.87
N LEU A 429 68.37 5.04 10.95
CA LEU A 429 67.95 4.96 9.55
C LEU A 429 66.53 4.41 9.41
N THR A 430 66.25 3.28 10.05
CA THR A 430 64.92 2.65 9.99
C THR A 430 63.82 3.56 10.55
N ARG A 431 64.08 4.25 11.67
CA ARG A 431 63.09 5.15 12.27
C ARG A 431 62.92 6.43 11.47
N ARG A 432 63.97 6.91 10.80
CA ARG A 432 63.89 8.04 9.86
C ARG A 432 63.05 7.68 8.64
N ASP A 433 63.27 6.51 8.03
CA ASP A 433 62.46 6.05 6.90
C ASP A 433 60.97 5.96 7.26
N LEU A 434 60.66 5.45 8.46
CA LEU A 434 59.28 5.37 8.95
C LEU A 434 58.66 6.74 9.28
N LEU A 435 59.47 7.71 9.73
CA LEU A 435 59.03 9.09 9.89
C LEU A 435 58.72 9.71 8.52
N ASP A 436 59.59 9.55 7.55
CA ASP A 436 59.41 10.06 6.19
C ASP A 436 58.17 9.42 5.52
N ASP A 437 57.94 8.12 5.74
CA ASP A 437 56.71 7.43 5.32
C ASP A 437 55.46 8.07 5.96
N LEU A 438 55.52 8.41 7.24
CA LEU A 438 54.41 9.06 7.95
C LEU A 438 54.15 10.47 7.39
N GLU A 439 55.20 11.28 7.22
CA GLU A 439 55.16 12.66 6.70
C GLU A 439 54.65 12.72 5.24
N SER A 440 54.82 11.63 4.47
CA SER A 440 54.35 11.54 3.09
C SER A 440 52.83 11.34 2.96
N LEU A 441 52.13 11.02 4.05
CA LEU A 441 50.70 10.71 4.02
C LEU A 441 49.87 11.97 3.74
N SER A 442 48.83 11.82 2.90
CA SER A 442 47.80 12.85 2.75
C SER A 442 46.91 12.87 4.00
N VAL A 443 47.11 13.87 4.86
CA VAL A 443 46.43 13.95 6.16
C VAL A 443 45.06 14.64 6.03
N PRO A 444 43.96 13.99 6.46
CA PRO A 444 42.66 14.64 6.55
C PRO A 444 42.72 15.87 7.45
N ALA A 445 42.08 16.98 7.04
CA ALA A 445 42.17 18.27 7.73
C ALA A 445 41.88 18.19 9.24
N ALA A 446 40.93 17.34 9.66
CA ALA A 446 40.58 17.12 11.06
C ALA A 446 41.68 16.46 11.91
N LEU A 447 42.68 15.84 11.27
CA LEU A 447 43.74 15.06 11.92
C LEU A 447 45.12 15.69 11.82
N VAL A 448 45.29 16.79 11.07
CA VAL A 448 46.58 17.47 10.83
C VAL A 448 47.34 17.74 12.12
N THR A 449 46.69 18.35 13.12
CA THR A 449 47.34 18.69 14.39
C THR A 449 47.80 17.44 15.15
N THR A 450 46.97 16.40 15.23
CA THR A 450 47.33 15.17 15.94
C THR A 450 48.34 14.30 15.19
N HIS A 451 48.36 14.38 13.86
CA HIS A 451 49.36 13.74 13.03
C HIS A 451 50.74 14.38 13.22
N GLY A 452 50.82 15.71 13.19
CA GLY A 452 52.06 16.44 13.50
C GLY A 452 52.58 16.16 14.91
N GLY A 453 51.69 15.87 15.87
CA GLY A 453 52.09 15.39 17.20
C GLY A 453 52.77 14.02 17.18
N LEU A 454 52.35 13.10 16.30
CA LEU A 454 53.04 11.82 16.10
C LEU A 454 54.40 12.04 15.43
N GLU A 455 54.45 12.80 14.33
CA GLU A 455 55.70 13.14 13.62
C GLU A 455 56.74 13.74 14.58
N ALA A 456 56.35 14.72 15.41
CA ALA A 456 57.26 15.38 16.34
C ALA A 456 57.87 14.43 17.38
N VAL A 457 57.08 13.48 17.90
CA VAL A 457 57.58 12.50 18.88
C VAL A 457 58.47 11.46 18.20
N LEU A 458 58.10 10.98 17.01
CA LEU A 458 58.94 10.05 16.24
C LEU A 458 60.27 10.69 15.86
N GLY A 459 60.26 11.95 15.41
CA GLY A 459 61.46 12.74 15.12
C GLY A 459 62.33 12.96 16.36
N SER A 460 61.72 13.24 17.52
CA SER A 460 62.45 13.26 18.80
C SER A 460 63.12 11.92 19.11
N GLY A 461 62.47 10.80 18.74
CA GLY A 461 63.03 9.45 18.84
C GLY A 461 64.25 9.21 17.96
N VAL A 462 64.21 9.67 16.71
CA VAL A 462 65.35 9.61 15.77
C VAL A 462 66.54 10.42 16.31
N GLU A 463 66.28 11.63 16.80
CA GLU A 463 67.35 12.51 17.30
C GLU A 463 67.94 12.05 18.64
N ALA A 464 67.13 11.44 19.51
CA ALA A 464 67.65 10.77 20.71
C ALA A 464 68.58 9.61 20.32
N MET A 465 68.17 8.76 19.38
CA MET A 465 68.98 7.64 18.88
C MET A 465 70.31 8.11 18.30
N ARG A 466 70.30 9.14 17.46
CA ARG A 466 71.53 9.74 16.90
C ARG A 466 72.44 10.32 17.99
N THR A 467 71.86 10.87 19.06
CA THR A 467 72.66 11.32 20.23
C THR A 467 73.34 10.13 20.93
N GLY A 468 72.65 8.99 21.03
CA GLY A 468 73.21 7.75 21.57
C GLY A 468 74.32 7.17 20.68
N GLU A 469 74.08 7.11 19.37
CA GLU A 469 75.05 6.71 18.34
C GLU A 469 76.35 7.53 18.44
N GLN A 470 76.26 8.87 18.38
CA GLN A 470 77.42 9.75 18.48
C GLN A 470 78.21 9.54 19.78
N ALA A 471 77.50 9.27 20.89
CA ALA A 471 78.15 9.04 22.17
C ALA A 471 78.99 7.74 22.19
N VAL A 472 78.55 6.73 21.43
CA VAL A 472 79.27 5.47 21.26
C VAL A 472 80.46 5.66 20.30
N GLU A 473 80.25 6.36 19.19
CA GLU A 473 81.31 6.72 18.23
C GLU A 473 82.43 7.53 18.90
N ASP A 474 82.07 8.60 19.63
CA ASP A 474 83.02 9.48 20.34
C ASP A 474 83.86 8.67 21.35
N TRP A 475 83.23 7.71 22.03
CA TRP A 475 83.93 6.81 22.95
C TRP A 475 84.87 5.86 22.20
N ASN A 476 84.44 5.26 21.08
CA ASN A 476 85.25 4.39 20.23
C ASN A 476 86.53 5.11 19.74
N LEU A 477 86.43 6.40 19.41
CA LEU A 477 87.56 7.22 18.95
C LEU A 477 88.56 7.61 20.07
N CYS A 478 88.15 7.51 21.33
CA CYS A 478 88.90 7.97 22.50
C CYS A 478 89.08 6.87 23.57
N TYR A 479 88.90 5.60 23.18
CA TYR A 479 88.85 4.43 24.07
C TYR A 479 89.97 4.35 25.13
N LEU A 480 91.16 4.90 24.86
CA LEU A 480 92.30 4.90 25.80
C LEU A 480 92.29 6.05 26.83
N ASP A 481 91.58 7.15 26.56
CA ASP A 481 91.61 8.41 27.34
C ASP A 481 90.22 8.87 27.83
N CYS A 482 89.14 8.19 27.43
CA CYS A 482 87.75 8.52 27.77
C CYS A 482 87.19 7.70 28.95
N ALA A 483 85.90 7.88 29.27
CA ALA A 483 85.20 7.19 30.37
C ALA A 483 85.35 5.65 30.29
N GLU A 484 85.24 4.96 31.43
CA GLU A 484 85.45 3.49 31.51
C GLU A 484 84.52 2.70 30.58
N THR A 485 83.35 3.24 30.26
CA THR A 485 82.39 2.70 29.28
C THR A 485 81.67 3.81 28.52
N TYR A 486 81.23 3.53 27.28
CA TYR A 486 80.41 4.46 26.49
C TYR A 486 79.13 4.88 27.25
N ARG A 487 78.65 4.06 28.19
CA ARG A 487 77.45 4.36 28.99
C ARG A 487 77.61 5.51 29.98
N ASP A 488 78.84 5.77 30.38
CA ASP A 488 79.18 6.86 31.31
C ASP A 488 79.37 8.19 30.58
N THR A 489 79.31 8.17 29.25
CA THR A 489 79.31 9.41 28.47
C THR A 489 78.02 10.20 28.73
N SER A 490 78.16 11.52 28.79
CA SER A 490 77.00 12.41 28.96
C SER A 490 75.97 12.27 27.83
N GLY A 491 76.41 11.92 26.62
CA GLY A 491 75.54 11.67 25.47
C GLY A 491 74.68 10.41 25.64
N TRP A 492 75.27 9.29 26.10
CA TRP A 492 74.50 8.07 26.36
C TRP A 492 73.49 8.24 27.50
N GLN A 493 73.88 8.93 28.58
CA GLN A 493 72.97 9.24 29.69
C GLN A 493 71.81 10.14 29.26
N ALA A 494 72.08 11.12 28.38
CA ALA A 494 71.05 11.98 27.79
C ALA A 494 70.10 11.18 26.88
N PHE A 495 70.63 10.30 26.02
CA PHE A 495 69.83 9.38 25.20
C PHE A 495 68.93 8.50 26.07
N SER A 496 69.48 7.82 27.08
CA SER A 496 68.74 6.90 27.95
C SER A 496 67.59 7.62 28.66
N THR A 497 67.84 8.81 29.20
CA THR A 497 66.80 9.64 29.84
C THR A 497 65.72 10.04 28.84
N ARG A 498 66.12 10.56 27.67
CA ARG A 498 65.19 11.07 26.66
C ARG A 498 64.35 9.96 26.02
N SER A 499 64.92 8.77 25.81
CA SER A 499 64.21 7.60 25.28
C SER A 499 63.03 7.18 26.18
N GLY A 500 63.22 7.25 27.51
CA GLY A 500 62.16 7.00 28.49
C GLY A 500 61.02 8.02 28.42
N GLU A 501 61.34 9.31 28.27
CA GLU A 501 60.35 10.39 28.12
C GLU A 501 59.55 10.26 26.82
N ILE A 502 60.23 9.95 25.72
CA ILE A 502 59.64 9.81 24.38
C ILE A 502 58.58 8.72 24.35
N SER A 503 58.78 7.60 25.08
CA SER A 503 57.76 6.55 25.17
C SER A 503 56.44 7.07 25.77
N GLY A 504 56.52 7.88 26.82
CA GLY A 504 55.33 8.52 27.41
C GLY A 504 54.72 9.62 26.54
N GLU A 505 55.53 10.35 25.78
CA GLU A 505 55.06 11.33 24.79
C GLU A 505 54.33 10.63 23.62
N PHE A 506 54.84 9.48 23.18
CA PHE A 506 54.27 8.68 22.09
C PHE A 506 52.88 8.16 22.46
N ASP A 507 52.71 7.59 23.65
CA ASP A 507 51.40 7.12 24.12
C ASP A 507 50.37 8.25 24.16
N ARG A 508 50.78 9.45 24.59
CA ARG A 508 49.91 10.64 24.61
C ARG A 508 49.54 11.09 23.19
N ALA A 509 50.50 11.14 22.27
CA ALA A 509 50.27 11.51 20.88
C ALA A 509 49.33 10.50 20.18
N LEU A 510 49.57 9.19 20.37
CA LEU A 510 48.73 8.13 19.83
C LEU A 510 47.30 8.18 20.38
N LYS A 511 47.14 8.43 21.68
CA LYS A 511 45.82 8.60 22.30
C LYS A 511 45.07 9.80 21.73
N ALA A 512 45.76 10.94 21.57
CA ALA A 512 45.19 12.15 20.98
C ALA A 512 44.74 11.92 19.53
N TRP A 513 45.59 11.27 18.72
CA TRP A 513 45.28 10.89 17.35
C TRP A 513 44.06 9.96 17.25
N ASN A 514 43.99 8.91 18.08
CA ASN A 514 42.83 8.01 18.09
C ASN A 514 41.53 8.72 18.49
N THR A 515 41.60 9.67 19.42
CA THR A 515 40.43 10.47 19.82
C THR A 515 39.95 11.37 18.69
N ALA A 516 40.87 12.07 18.02
CA ALA A 516 40.55 12.92 16.87
C ALA A 516 39.98 12.09 15.70
N LEU A 517 40.54 10.90 15.43
CA LEU A 517 40.03 9.98 14.40
C LEU A 517 38.58 9.55 14.69
N ASN A 518 38.29 9.14 15.92
CA ASN A 518 36.95 8.72 16.30
C ASN A 518 35.95 9.88 16.22
N GLN A 519 36.36 11.09 16.60
CA GLN A 519 35.55 12.28 16.44
C GLN A 519 35.27 12.59 14.96
N ALA A 520 36.29 12.51 14.11
CA ALA A 520 36.15 12.73 12.67
C ALA A 520 35.21 11.69 12.03
N LEU A 521 35.35 10.41 12.39
CA LEU A 521 34.46 9.34 11.94
C LEU A 521 33.01 9.55 12.40
N SER A 522 32.82 9.99 13.65
CA SER A 522 31.49 10.32 14.15
C SER A 522 30.86 11.49 13.39
N GLN A 523 31.63 12.53 13.10
CA GLN A 523 31.16 13.69 12.33
C GLN A 523 30.85 13.33 10.88
N ALA A 524 31.67 12.48 10.24
CA ALA A 524 31.40 11.97 8.90
C ALA A 524 30.09 11.17 8.85
N ASN A 525 29.83 10.33 9.85
CA ASN A 525 28.59 9.55 9.94
C ASN A 525 27.36 10.40 10.31
N ALA A 526 27.56 11.55 10.96
CA ALA A 526 26.49 12.47 11.38
C ALA A 526 26.05 13.44 10.27
N VAL A 527 26.56 13.31 9.04
CA VAL A 527 26.07 14.09 7.90
C VAL A 527 24.55 13.87 7.76
N PRO A 528 23.73 14.93 7.88
CA PRO A 528 22.28 14.79 7.89
C PRO A 528 21.78 14.31 6.52
N LEU A 529 20.91 13.31 6.54
CA LEU A 529 20.19 12.86 5.35
C LEU A 529 18.94 13.73 5.17
N PRO A 530 18.61 14.14 3.94
CA PRO A 530 17.40 14.91 3.68
C PRO A 530 16.16 14.09 4.03
N ALA A 531 15.22 14.70 4.75
CA ALA A 531 13.95 14.07 5.07
C ALA A 531 13.09 13.87 3.81
N MET A 532 12.42 12.74 3.72
CA MET A 532 11.50 12.46 2.62
C MET A 532 10.41 13.53 2.57
N PRO A 533 10.13 14.14 1.40
CA PRO A 533 9.10 15.16 1.29
C PRO A 533 7.72 14.54 1.51
N LYS A 534 6.81 15.33 2.09
CA LYS A 534 5.38 14.98 2.15
C LYS A 534 4.78 15.28 0.78
N VAL A 535 4.26 14.26 0.11
CA VAL A 535 3.66 14.36 -1.24
C VAL A 535 2.24 13.86 -1.32
#